data_AF-A0A7V3I8G2-F1
#
_entry.id   AF-A0A7V3I8G2-F1
#
_cell.length_a   1.000
_cell.length_b   1.000
_cell.length_c   1.000
_cell.angle_alpha   90.00
_cell.angle_beta   90.00
_cell.angle_gamma   90.00
#
_symmetry.space_group_name_H-M   'P 1'
#
loop_
_entity.id
_entity.type
_entity.pdbx_description
1 polymer ?
#
loop_
_entity_poly.entity_id
_entity_poly.type
_entity_poly.pdbx_seq_one_letter_code
_entity_poly.pdbx_strand_id
1 'polypeptide(L)'
;MRNNRLPLYAIFVLVAAAVVYRITNPPAPAIPGPLGQMPAWKSTVAIGKMVSQAVNPSGTRWAGVWVESDDASKARSAVWIIDFDRFTAKSCLAPEDVKAEFLTWADDDTIRLVCTRVTGKSEGPGVVSIDARSAKVASLRYFVPEIARILYWPGGSDVFVGELAGPGDKIKLAAFSGLGDKASKVGKPIDFAMPKNGEFYVQAGVASDGGRFVFSVSDPSANDGRSYYLADTSTGTVRKMFDLAEVPGLVEGIWPSTAGVLMVCKVDGKLVDVLYEPSTGKLIERKGGISDLARWPGAPKSIGYTTVNGGFIFDLATGKNKTLFRLKKAGSYAEQQLRDAISMCRLYKLKSGNLVTVSETSGAIDIRELKPDGSLFRNVLPRQ
;
A
#
# COMPACT_ATOMS: atom_id res chain seq x y z
N MET A 1 57.81 11.71 37.04
CA MET A 1 56.54 12.21 36.47
C MET A 1 55.45 11.20 36.79
N ARG A 2 54.47 11.55 37.63
CA ARG A 2 53.36 10.64 37.98
C ARG A 2 52.50 10.40 36.73
N ASN A 3 52.30 9.13 36.37
CA ASN A 3 51.40 8.67 35.31
C ASN A 3 49.96 9.05 35.66
N ASN A 4 49.57 10.29 35.39
CA ASN A 4 48.21 10.75 35.63
C ASN A 4 47.31 10.25 34.49
N ARG A 5 46.80 9.01 34.63
CA ARG A 5 45.88 8.36 33.67
C ARG A 5 44.43 8.84 33.80
N LEU A 6 44.15 9.76 34.73
CA LEU A 6 42.83 10.37 34.95
C LEU A 6 42.18 10.91 33.65
N PRO A 7 42.91 11.60 32.74
CA PRO A 7 42.34 12.09 31.49
C PRO A 7 41.89 10.96 30.56
N LEU A 8 42.61 9.82 30.57
CA LEU A 8 42.31 8.63 29.77
C LEU A 8 41.03 7.93 30.28
N TYR A 9 40.88 7.81 31.60
CA TYR A 9 39.65 7.27 32.19
C TYR A 9 38.44 8.19 31.93
N ALA A 10 38.61 9.50 32.02
CA ALA A 10 37.55 10.46 31.70
C ALA A 10 37.09 10.35 30.23
N ILE A 11 38.02 10.23 29.28
CA ILE A 11 37.70 10.01 27.87
C ILE A 11 36.97 8.68 27.68
N PHE A 12 37.40 7.61 28.35
CA PHE A 12 36.77 6.29 28.21
C PHE A 12 35.31 6.31 28.72
N VAL A 13 35.06 6.98 29.86
CA VAL A 13 33.69 7.17 30.38
C VAL A 13 32.84 8.02 29.43
N LEU A 14 33.39 9.09 28.86
CA LEU A 14 32.67 9.92 27.89
C LEU A 14 32.34 9.16 26.59
N VAL A 15 33.27 8.35 26.09
CA VAL A 15 33.03 7.49 24.92
C VAL A 15 31.99 6.42 25.24
N ALA A 16 32.07 5.77 26.40
CA ALA A 16 31.07 4.79 26.82
C ALA A 16 29.68 5.42 26.98
N ALA A 17 29.59 6.61 27.59
CA ALA A 17 28.35 7.36 27.72
C ALA A 17 27.79 7.77 26.36
N ALA A 18 28.63 8.22 25.42
CA ALA A 18 28.22 8.55 24.06
C ALA A 18 27.73 7.32 23.28
N VAL A 19 28.38 6.17 23.45
CA VAL A 19 27.94 4.90 22.84
C VAL A 19 26.61 4.45 23.41
N VAL A 20 26.46 4.43 24.74
CA VAL A 20 25.18 4.11 25.41
C VAL A 20 24.09 5.07 24.97
N TYR A 21 24.37 6.38 24.92
CA TYR A 21 23.44 7.40 24.45
C TYR A 21 23.03 7.16 23.00
N ARG A 22 23.96 6.82 22.11
CA ARG A 22 23.66 6.55 20.70
C ARG A 22 22.90 5.24 20.49
N ILE A 23 23.07 4.27 21.38
CA ILE A 23 22.29 3.01 21.38
C ILE A 23 20.87 3.27 21.89
N THR A 24 20.71 4.09 22.92
CA THR A 24 19.39 4.39 23.52
C THR A 24 18.63 5.48 22.77
N ASN A 25 19.34 6.33 22.02
CA ASN A 25 18.79 7.40 21.18
C ASN A 25 19.45 7.30 19.79
N PRO A 26 19.08 6.29 18.98
CA PRO A 26 19.58 6.20 17.62
C PRO A 26 19.23 7.51 16.88
N PRO A 27 20.18 8.09 16.12
CA PRO A 27 19.91 9.30 15.35
C PRO A 27 18.71 9.06 14.43
N ALA A 28 17.83 10.06 14.34
CA ALA A 28 16.73 10.04 13.38
C ALA A 28 17.29 9.72 12.00
N PRO A 29 16.65 8.84 11.23
CA PRO A 29 17.23 8.40 9.98
C PRO A 29 17.30 9.54 8.98
N ALA A 30 18.29 9.47 8.10
CA ALA A 30 18.34 10.37 6.95
C ALA A 30 17.03 10.28 6.16
N ILE A 31 16.56 11.43 5.67
CA ILE A 31 15.37 11.52 4.84
C ILE A 31 15.53 10.64 3.59
N PRO A 32 14.75 9.55 3.38
CA PRO A 32 14.75 8.82 2.12
C PRO A 32 14.36 9.75 0.96
N GLY A 33 15.32 9.91 0.04
CA GLY A 33 15.25 10.49 -1.32
C GLY A 33 14.77 11.96 -1.41
N PRO A 34 15.51 12.90 -2.04
CA PRO A 34 15.64 12.87 -3.50
C PRO A 34 17.10 12.86 -4.00
N LEU A 35 18.05 13.01 -3.09
CA LEU A 35 19.51 12.82 -3.25
C LEU A 35 20.15 12.28 -1.95
N GLY A 36 19.32 11.77 -1.01
CA GLY A 36 19.75 11.27 0.31
C GLY A 36 19.87 9.74 0.35
N GLN A 37 20.69 9.24 1.28
CA GLN A 37 20.75 7.81 1.59
C GLN A 37 19.40 7.37 2.16
N MET A 38 18.94 6.17 1.79
CA MET A 38 17.90 5.50 2.58
C MET A 38 18.35 5.51 4.05
N PRO A 39 17.41 5.65 5.00
CA PRO A 39 17.64 5.27 6.37
C PRO A 39 18.41 3.95 6.46
N ALA A 40 19.72 4.01 6.74
CA ALA A 40 20.48 2.81 7.09
C ALA A 40 20.07 2.44 8.52
N TRP A 41 18.86 1.91 8.69
CA TRP A 41 18.48 1.26 9.93
C TRP A 41 19.33 0.01 10.02
N LYS A 42 20.46 0.11 10.74
CA LYS A 42 21.31 -1.05 11.09
C LYS A 42 20.63 -1.91 12.16
N SER A 43 19.37 -2.28 11.94
CA SER A 43 18.66 -3.24 12.77
C SER A 43 18.10 -4.33 11.87
N THR A 44 18.61 -5.54 12.06
CA THR A 44 18.04 -6.79 11.56
C THR A 44 16.82 -7.25 12.38
N VAL A 45 16.35 -6.40 13.30
CA VAL A 45 15.16 -6.57 14.15
C VAL A 45 14.14 -5.48 13.76
N ALA A 46 12.84 -5.75 13.90
CA ALA A 46 11.70 -5.13 13.21
C ALA A 46 11.60 -3.58 13.11
N ILE A 47 12.49 -2.81 13.73
CA ILE A 47 12.73 -1.38 13.52
C ILE A 47 13.24 -1.14 12.10
N GLY A 48 12.51 -0.34 11.33
CA GLY A 48 12.93 0.07 9.98
C GLY A 48 12.35 -0.75 8.83
N LYS A 49 11.44 -1.70 9.10
CA LYS A 49 10.61 -2.29 8.03
C LYS A 49 9.48 -1.32 7.66
N MET A 50 9.33 -1.07 6.35
CA MET A 50 8.19 -0.32 5.85
C MET A 50 6.92 -1.14 6.07
N VAL A 51 5.93 -0.54 6.70
CA VAL A 51 4.63 -1.16 7.00
C VAL A 51 3.73 -1.14 5.78
N SER A 52 3.70 -0.01 5.07
CA SER A 52 2.82 0.21 3.93
C SER A 52 3.34 1.35 3.07
N GLN A 53 2.92 1.35 1.80
CA GLN A 53 3.16 2.41 0.85
C GLN A 53 1.93 2.63 -0.03
N ALA A 54 1.82 3.81 -0.61
CA ALA A 54 0.86 4.07 -1.68
C ALA A 54 1.29 5.27 -2.52
N VAL A 55 0.85 5.28 -3.78
CA VAL A 55 0.92 6.45 -4.66
C VAL A 55 -0.45 7.14 -4.63
N ASN A 56 -0.46 8.47 -4.67
CA ASN A 56 -1.71 9.24 -4.68
C ASN A 56 -2.53 8.99 -5.96
N PRO A 57 -3.84 9.30 -5.99
CA PRO A 57 -4.71 8.99 -7.12
C PRO A 57 -4.22 9.50 -8.48
N SER A 58 -3.59 10.68 -8.53
CA SER A 58 -3.01 11.26 -9.75
C SER A 58 -1.68 10.65 -10.18
N GLY A 59 -1.02 9.83 -9.37
CA GLY A 59 0.28 9.26 -9.70
C GLY A 59 1.46 10.21 -9.55
N THR A 60 1.30 11.31 -8.80
CA THR A 60 2.27 12.41 -8.69
C THR A 60 3.05 12.43 -7.38
N ARG A 61 2.61 11.67 -6.38
CA ARG A 61 3.29 11.55 -5.08
C ARG A 61 3.26 10.13 -4.58
N TRP A 62 4.33 9.77 -3.90
CA TRP A 62 4.45 8.52 -3.17
C TRP A 62 4.57 8.78 -1.69
N ALA A 63 3.96 7.90 -0.88
CA ALA A 63 4.16 7.88 0.55
C ALA A 63 4.49 6.47 1.03
N GLY A 64 5.36 6.39 2.03
CA GLY A 64 5.68 5.18 2.76
C GLY A 64 5.64 5.43 4.26
N VAL A 65 5.26 4.41 5.03
CA VAL A 65 5.25 4.48 6.51
C VAL A 65 6.09 3.38 7.13
N TRP A 66 6.83 3.76 8.18
CA TRP A 66 7.71 2.91 8.97
C TRP A 66 7.37 3.01 10.45
N VAL A 67 7.61 1.94 11.20
CA VAL A 67 7.60 1.99 12.67
C VAL A 67 9.03 2.23 13.16
N GLU A 68 9.20 3.22 14.04
CA GLU A 68 10.50 3.68 14.54
C GLU A 68 11.03 2.90 15.76
N SER A 69 10.22 2.02 16.37
CA SER A 69 10.61 1.28 17.58
C SER A 69 10.04 -0.13 17.61
N ASP A 70 10.87 -1.08 18.07
CA ASP A 70 10.50 -2.47 18.38
C ASP A 70 9.84 -2.57 19.76
N ASP A 71 10.05 -1.57 20.62
CA ASP A 71 9.35 -1.49 21.89
C ASP A 71 7.89 -1.20 21.59
N ALA A 72 7.09 -2.27 21.70
CA ALA A 72 5.66 -2.23 21.49
C ALA A 72 5.02 -1.12 22.31
N SER A 73 5.56 -0.77 23.49
CA SER A 73 5.07 0.27 24.42
C SER A 73 5.45 1.71 24.06
N LYS A 74 6.31 1.90 23.05
CA LYS A 74 6.80 3.21 22.58
C LYS A 74 6.77 3.33 21.07
N ALA A 75 5.93 2.55 20.40
CA ALA A 75 5.89 2.56 18.94
C ALA A 75 5.45 3.94 18.44
N ARG A 76 6.27 4.52 17.57
CA ARG A 76 5.98 5.75 16.82
C ARG A 76 6.15 5.46 15.35
N SER A 77 5.32 6.07 14.52
CA SER A 77 5.37 5.86 13.07
C SER A 77 5.89 7.09 12.35
N ALA A 78 6.77 6.89 11.38
CA ALA A 78 7.28 7.95 10.50
C ALA A 78 6.69 7.79 9.10
N VAL A 79 6.13 8.86 8.56
CA VAL A 79 5.60 8.91 7.20
C VAL A 79 6.54 9.74 6.34
N TRP A 80 6.94 9.18 5.20
CA TRP A 80 7.75 9.84 4.19
C TRP A 80 6.93 10.08 2.95
N ILE A 81 7.13 11.24 2.34
CA ILE A 81 6.39 11.69 1.17
C ILE A 81 7.38 12.17 0.13
N ILE A 82 7.31 11.62 -1.08
CA ILE A 82 8.12 12.01 -2.23
C ILE A 82 7.18 12.64 -3.27
N ASP A 83 7.42 13.89 -3.60
CA ASP A 83 6.76 14.59 -4.70
C ASP A 83 7.51 14.32 -6.00
N PHE A 84 6.87 13.65 -6.97
CA PHE A 84 7.49 13.28 -8.24
C PHE A 84 7.58 14.42 -9.24
N ASP A 85 6.77 15.47 -9.11
CA ASP A 85 6.87 16.63 -10.01
C ASP A 85 8.05 17.51 -9.60
N ARG A 86 8.29 17.65 -8.28
CA ARG A 86 9.34 18.51 -7.72
C ARG A 86 10.62 17.78 -7.35
N PHE A 87 10.55 16.45 -7.22
CA PHE A 87 11.62 15.61 -6.67
C PHE A 87 12.11 16.14 -5.34
N THR A 88 11.17 16.38 -4.43
CA THR A 88 11.41 16.78 -3.05
C THR A 88 10.81 15.75 -2.11
N ALA A 89 11.46 15.45 -0.99
CA ALA A 89 10.84 14.68 0.07
C ALA A 89 10.70 15.46 1.35
N LYS A 90 9.70 15.02 2.11
CA LYS A 90 9.38 15.49 3.43
C LYS A 90 8.99 14.32 4.30
N SER A 91 9.14 14.49 5.60
CA SER A 91 8.58 13.56 6.59
C SER A 91 7.79 14.28 7.64
N CYS A 92 6.92 13.50 8.26
CA CYS A 92 6.37 13.81 9.55
C CYS A 92 6.38 12.58 10.43
N LEU A 93 6.42 12.81 11.73
CA LEU A 93 6.18 11.78 12.71
C LEU A 93 4.70 11.79 13.08
N ALA A 94 4.12 10.61 13.19
CA ALA A 94 2.82 10.43 13.83
C ALA A 94 2.91 10.86 15.31
N PRO A 95 1.76 11.13 15.96
CA PRO A 95 1.71 11.33 17.41
C PRO A 95 2.38 10.18 18.18
N GLU A 96 2.81 10.45 19.40
CA GLU A 96 3.36 9.43 20.28
C GLU A 96 2.32 8.33 20.56
N ASP A 97 2.79 7.11 20.82
CA ASP A 97 1.98 5.90 21.05
C ASP A 97 1.12 5.44 19.87
N VAL A 98 1.33 5.99 18.67
CA VAL A 98 0.61 5.62 17.44
C VAL A 98 1.44 4.66 16.60
N LYS A 99 0.93 3.42 16.48
CA LYS A 99 1.48 2.40 15.59
C LYS A 99 0.67 2.33 14.29
N ALA A 100 1.34 2.54 13.17
CA ALA A 100 0.78 2.40 11.83
C ALA A 100 0.40 0.95 11.53
N GLU A 101 -0.75 0.76 10.91
CA GLU A 101 -1.17 -0.52 10.32
C GLU A 101 -1.02 -0.50 8.79
N PHE A 102 -1.49 0.57 8.15
CA PHE A 102 -1.28 0.84 6.73
C PHE A 102 -1.56 2.30 6.41
N LEU A 103 -1.23 2.72 5.19
CA LEU A 103 -1.56 4.06 4.69
C LEU A 103 -2.41 3.99 3.42
N THR A 104 -3.24 4.99 3.22
CA THR A 104 -3.98 5.23 1.98
C THR A 104 -4.07 6.73 1.72
N TRP A 105 -4.47 7.12 0.52
CA TRP A 105 -4.65 8.52 0.13
C TRP A 105 -6.13 8.88 0.17
N ALA A 106 -6.52 9.93 0.91
CA ALA A 106 -7.88 10.45 0.83
C ALA A 106 -8.15 11.10 -0.53
N ASP A 107 -7.14 11.82 -1.02
CA ASP A 107 -7.11 12.59 -2.26
C ASP A 107 -5.64 12.78 -2.67
N ASP A 108 -5.34 13.70 -3.60
CA ASP A 108 -3.98 13.94 -4.08
C ASP A 108 -3.02 14.61 -3.07
N ASP A 109 -3.56 15.18 -2.00
CA ASP A 109 -2.85 16.04 -1.06
C ASP A 109 -2.99 15.59 0.41
N THR A 110 -3.82 14.59 0.69
CA THR A 110 -4.10 14.13 2.05
C THR A 110 -3.85 12.63 2.19
N ILE A 111 -2.95 12.27 3.12
CA ILE A 111 -2.68 10.89 3.51
C ILE A 111 -3.55 10.54 4.71
N ARG A 112 -4.13 9.34 4.70
CA ARG A 112 -4.76 8.69 5.84
C ARG A 112 -3.83 7.59 6.32
N LEU A 113 -3.26 7.78 7.50
CA LEU A 113 -2.52 6.74 8.20
C LEU A 113 -3.46 6.02 9.15
N VAL A 114 -3.81 4.78 8.83
CA VAL A 114 -4.60 3.92 9.73
C VAL A 114 -3.67 3.37 10.80
N CYS A 115 -4.10 3.45 12.06
CA CYS A 115 -3.24 3.18 13.18
C CYS A 115 -3.98 2.63 14.41
N THR A 116 -3.22 2.02 15.32
CA THR A 116 -3.68 1.63 16.65
C THR A 116 -2.85 2.33 17.73
N ARG A 117 -3.46 2.48 18.91
CA ARG A 117 -2.79 3.06 20.08
C ARG A 117 -2.14 1.96 20.91
N VAL A 118 -0.90 2.21 21.29
CA VAL A 118 -0.04 1.26 22.02
C VAL A 118 -0.38 1.16 23.51
N THR A 119 -0.62 2.30 24.17
CA THR A 119 -0.63 2.42 25.64
C THR A 119 -2.00 2.17 26.30
N GLY A 120 -3.00 1.74 25.52
CA GLY A 120 -4.22 1.10 26.01
C GLY A 120 -5.40 2.01 26.41
N LYS A 121 -6.57 1.77 25.78
CA LYS A 121 -7.90 1.41 26.33
C LYS A 121 -8.99 1.70 25.29
N SER A 122 -9.78 0.68 24.95
CA SER A 122 -11.15 0.69 24.36
C SER A 122 -11.49 1.58 23.15
N GLU A 123 -10.56 2.36 22.61
CA GLU A 123 -10.77 3.13 21.39
C GLU A 123 -10.68 2.19 20.18
N GLY A 124 -11.56 2.37 19.19
CA GLY A 124 -11.45 1.67 17.91
C GLY A 124 -10.17 2.11 17.17
N PRO A 125 -9.94 1.62 15.94
CA PRO A 125 -8.79 2.04 15.14
C PRO A 125 -8.79 3.57 14.96
N GLY A 126 -7.60 4.14 14.81
CA GLY A 126 -7.37 5.55 14.58
C GLY A 126 -7.01 5.86 13.13
N VAL A 127 -7.22 7.12 12.74
CA VAL A 127 -6.71 7.68 11.49
C VAL A 127 -6.01 9.00 11.78
N VAL A 128 -4.73 9.06 11.44
CA VAL A 128 -3.98 10.31 11.35
C VAL A 128 -4.12 10.85 9.93
N SER A 129 -4.68 12.05 9.80
CA SER A 129 -4.71 12.79 8.53
C SER A 129 -3.45 13.65 8.42
N ILE A 130 -2.72 13.50 7.32
CA ILE A 130 -1.46 14.20 7.07
C ILE A 130 -1.59 14.99 5.77
N ASP A 131 -1.31 16.29 5.83
CA ASP A 131 -1.17 17.14 4.64
C ASP A 131 0.14 16.77 3.95
N ALA A 132 0.04 16.23 2.73
CA ALA A 132 1.17 15.75 1.95
C ALA A 132 2.05 16.89 1.40
N ARG A 133 1.49 18.10 1.24
CA ARG A 133 2.25 19.27 0.76
C ARG A 133 3.14 19.82 1.85
N SER A 134 2.65 19.89 3.08
CA SER A 134 3.39 20.44 4.21
C SER A 134 4.10 19.38 5.06
N ALA A 135 3.76 18.10 4.90
CA ALA A 135 4.14 17.01 5.80
C ALA A 135 3.82 17.38 7.25
N LYS A 136 2.57 17.77 7.50
CA LYS A 136 2.08 18.09 8.84
C LYS A 136 0.89 17.22 9.18
N VAL A 137 0.87 16.73 10.41
CA VAL A 137 -0.30 16.07 10.99
C VAL A 137 -1.41 17.12 11.13
N ALA A 138 -2.50 16.92 10.40
CA ALA A 138 -3.66 17.81 10.42
C ALA A 138 -4.65 17.40 11.53
N SER A 139 -4.87 16.11 11.73
CA SER A 139 -5.74 15.60 12.80
C SER A 139 -5.48 14.14 13.11
N LEU A 140 -5.87 13.70 14.31
CA LEU A 140 -6.03 12.29 14.68
C LEU A 140 -7.47 12.09 15.14
N ARG A 141 -8.16 11.09 14.58
CA ARG A 141 -9.52 10.71 14.97
C ARG A 141 -9.56 9.21 15.22
N TYR A 142 -10.30 8.81 16.25
CA TYR A 142 -10.58 7.41 16.51
C TYR A 142 -11.97 7.04 16.02
N PHE A 143 -12.08 5.83 15.49
CA PHE A 143 -13.34 5.21 15.16
C PHE A 143 -14.07 4.74 16.42
N VAL A 144 -15.38 4.56 16.29
CA VAL A 144 -16.19 3.97 17.35
C VAL A 144 -15.65 2.58 17.73
N PRO A 145 -15.71 2.17 19.01
CA PRO A 145 -15.19 0.87 19.48
C PRO A 145 -15.83 -0.35 18.82
N GLU A 146 -16.98 -0.16 18.16
CA GLU A 146 -17.62 -1.19 17.36
C GLU A 146 -16.74 -1.64 16.16
N ILE A 147 -15.85 -0.79 15.65
CA ILE A 147 -14.89 -1.18 14.62
C ILE A 147 -13.66 -1.75 15.33
N ALA A 148 -13.39 -3.03 15.13
CA ALA A 148 -12.20 -3.68 15.71
C ALA A 148 -10.95 -3.37 14.88
N ARG A 149 -11.07 -3.43 13.55
CA ARG A 149 -9.97 -3.25 12.61
C ARG A 149 -10.47 -2.76 11.26
N ILE A 150 -9.66 -1.96 10.57
CA ILE A 150 -9.90 -1.61 9.15
C ILE A 150 -9.12 -2.59 8.29
N LEU A 151 -9.81 -3.28 7.39
CA LEU A 151 -9.19 -4.30 6.53
C LEU A 151 -8.72 -3.70 5.20
N TYR A 152 -9.50 -2.77 4.65
CA TYR A 152 -9.21 -2.18 3.35
C TYR A 152 -9.84 -0.80 3.22
N TRP A 153 -9.07 0.16 2.69
CA TRP A 153 -9.55 1.51 2.40
C TRP A 153 -8.95 2.01 1.08
N PRO A 154 -9.72 2.01 -0.02
CA PRO A 154 -9.22 2.45 -1.32
C PRO A 154 -8.87 3.94 -1.31
N GLY A 155 -7.81 4.30 -2.04
CA GLY A 155 -7.44 5.70 -2.20
C GLY A 155 -8.52 6.48 -2.93
N GLY A 156 -8.80 7.72 -2.52
CA GLY A 156 -9.85 8.54 -3.13
C GLY A 156 -11.28 8.22 -2.70
N SER A 157 -11.49 7.33 -1.73
CA SER A 157 -12.81 6.85 -1.31
C SER A 157 -13.12 7.21 0.14
N ASP A 158 -14.36 7.59 0.45
CA ASP A 158 -14.83 7.73 1.84
C ASP A 158 -15.44 6.45 2.41
N VAL A 159 -15.46 5.39 1.60
CA VAL A 159 -15.95 4.07 1.98
C VAL A 159 -14.78 3.12 2.21
N PHE A 160 -14.85 2.35 3.29
CA PHE A 160 -13.86 1.35 3.69
C PHE A 160 -14.52 0.07 4.22
N VAL A 161 -13.74 -1.00 4.34
CA VAL A 161 -14.17 -2.28 4.92
C VAL A 161 -13.52 -2.44 6.28
N GLY A 162 -14.34 -2.74 7.28
CA GLY A 162 -13.90 -3.00 8.64
C GLY A 162 -14.42 -4.33 9.19
N GLU A 163 -13.69 -4.86 10.16
CA GLU A 163 -14.11 -5.94 11.04
C GLU A 163 -14.82 -5.34 12.27
N LEU A 164 -15.97 -5.88 12.63
CA LEU A 164 -16.72 -5.47 13.82
C LEU A 164 -16.14 -6.14 15.08
N ALA A 165 -16.14 -5.41 16.18
CA ALA A 165 -15.86 -5.95 17.50
C ALA A 165 -16.95 -6.98 17.87
N GLY A 166 -16.52 -8.14 18.36
CA GLY A 166 -17.41 -9.24 18.72
C GLY A 166 -16.66 -10.39 19.37
N PRO A 167 -17.38 -11.43 19.83
CA PRO A 167 -16.76 -12.64 20.34
C PRO A 167 -15.94 -13.32 19.24
N GLY A 168 -14.72 -13.73 19.56
CA GLY A 168 -13.70 -14.13 18.58
C GLY A 168 -14.00 -15.39 17.77
N ASP A 169 -15.11 -16.07 18.03
CA ASP A 169 -15.60 -17.23 17.29
C ASP A 169 -16.44 -16.85 16.05
N LYS A 170 -16.87 -15.58 15.91
CA LYS A 170 -17.67 -15.10 14.78
C LYS A 170 -17.09 -13.81 14.22
N ILE A 171 -16.48 -13.90 13.04
CA ILE A 171 -16.01 -12.71 12.33
C ILE A 171 -17.21 -12.03 11.66
N LYS A 172 -17.37 -10.75 11.95
CA LYS A 172 -18.35 -9.90 11.29
C LYS A 172 -17.65 -8.80 10.52
N LEU A 173 -17.98 -8.66 9.25
CA LEU A 173 -17.42 -7.64 8.37
C LEU A 173 -18.51 -6.63 8.00
N ALA A 174 -18.15 -5.38 7.80
CA ALA A 174 -19.06 -4.36 7.30
C ALA A 174 -18.33 -3.35 6.41
N ALA A 175 -19.07 -2.79 5.45
CA ALA A 175 -18.67 -1.57 4.80
C ALA A 175 -19.05 -0.37 5.67
N PHE A 176 -18.23 0.66 5.66
CA PHE A 176 -18.44 1.89 6.42
C PHE A 176 -18.25 3.10 5.52
N SER A 177 -18.97 4.18 5.81
CA SER A 177 -18.77 5.49 5.20
C SER A 177 -18.54 6.53 6.28
N GLY A 178 -17.63 7.47 6.02
CA GLY A 178 -17.27 8.56 6.94
C GLY A 178 -15.97 8.31 7.68
N LEU A 179 -15.66 9.20 8.64
CA LEU A 179 -14.38 9.24 9.32
C LEU A 179 -14.56 9.37 10.84
N GLY A 180 -13.79 8.58 11.60
CA GLY A 180 -13.77 8.64 13.06
C GLY A 180 -15.13 8.28 13.68
N ASP A 181 -15.56 9.08 14.65
CA ASP A 181 -16.82 8.95 15.37
C ASP A 181 -18.07 9.08 14.49
N LYS A 182 -17.93 9.68 13.30
CA LYS A 182 -19.01 9.83 12.32
C LYS A 182 -19.12 8.67 11.34
N ALA A 183 -18.25 7.67 11.44
CA ALA A 183 -18.31 6.51 10.58
C ALA A 183 -19.58 5.72 10.85
N SER A 184 -20.30 5.38 9.78
CA SER A 184 -21.56 4.65 9.85
C SER A 184 -21.51 3.44 8.92
N LYS A 185 -22.18 2.36 9.32
CA LYS A 185 -22.27 1.16 8.47
C LYS A 185 -23.07 1.46 7.21
N VAL A 186 -22.61 0.93 6.10
CA VAL A 186 -23.34 0.89 4.84
C VAL A 186 -23.99 -0.48 4.72
N GLY A 187 -25.32 -0.51 4.72
CA GLY A 187 -26.10 -1.75 4.64
C GLY A 187 -25.96 -2.63 5.88
N LYS A 188 -26.14 -3.93 5.66
CA LYS A 188 -26.10 -4.99 6.67
C LYS A 188 -24.67 -5.53 6.85
N PRO A 189 -24.26 -5.85 8.09
CA PRO A 189 -23.06 -6.62 8.36
C PRO A 189 -23.10 -8.01 7.71
N ILE A 190 -21.92 -8.60 7.57
CA ILE A 190 -21.67 -9.89 6.95
C ILE A 190 -21.09 -10.83 8.01
N ASP A 191 -21.80 -11.91 8.30
CA ASP A 191 -21.25 -13.01 9.09
C ASP A 191 -20.32 -13.86 8.21
N PHE A 192 -19.08 -14.07 8.66
CA PHE A 192 -18.09 -14.85 7.94
C PHE A 192 -17.41 -15.86 8.87
N ALA A 193 -17.42 -17.12 8.46
CA ALA A 193 -16.68 -18.18 9.12
C ALA A 193 -15.29 -18.27 8.50
N MET A 194 -14.28 -17.77 9.21
CA MET A 194 -12.88 -17.88 8.77
C MET A 194 -12.48 -19.35 8.64
N PRO A 195 -11.81 -19.75 7.53
CA PRO A 195 -11.16 -21.05 7.46
C PRO A 195 -10.22 -21.28 8.64
N LYS A 196 -9.98 -22.54 9.01
CA LYS A 196 -9.06 -22.86 10.11
C LYS A 196 -7.67 -22.30 9.80
N ASN A 197 -7.10 -21.53 10.74
CA ASN A 197 -5.84 -20.80 10.59
C ASN A 197 -5.85 -19.78 9.44
N GLY A 198 -7.03 -19.32 9.03
CA GLY A 198 -7.22 -18.31 8.01
C GLY A 198 -6.85 -16.91 8.50
N GLU A 199 -6.30 -16.10 7.60
CA GLU A 199 -5.93 -14.71 7.81
C GLU A 199 -6.41 -13.87 6.63
N PHE A 200 -6.77 -12.60 6.88
CA PHE A 200 -7.11 -11.67 5.81
C PHE A 200 -5.86 -11.19 5.05
N TYR A 201 -5.97 -11.12 3.73
CA TYR A 201 -4.98 -10.45 2.89
C TYR A 201 -5.41 -9.01 2.57
N VAL A 202 -4.41 -8.16 2.29
CA VAL A 202 -4.59 -6.76 1.89
C VAL A 202 -5.27 -6.63 0.51
N GLN A 203 -5.28 -7.72 -0.26
CA GLN A 203 -5.86 -7.73 -1.60
C GLN A 203 -7.39 -7.82 -1.54
N ALA A 204 -8.02 -6.66 -1.56
CA ALA A 204 -9.45 -6.45 -1.40
C ALA A 204 -9.94 -5.31 -2.31
N GLY A 205 -11.26 -5.11 -2.35
CA GLY A 205 -11.91 -4.01 -3.08
C GLY A 205 -13.25 -3.68 -2.45
N VAL A 206 -13.69 -2.42 -2.51
CA VAL A 206 -15.03 -2.01 -2.06
C VAL A 206 -15.65 -1.08 -3.10
N ALA A 207 -16.94 -1.24 -3.33
CA ALA A 207 -17.69 -0.40 -4.25
C ALA A 207 -17.78 1.01 -3.66
N SER A 208 -17.82 2.04 -4.52
CA SER A 208 -17.86 3.44 -4.08
C SER A 208 -19.10 3.77 -3.24
N ASP A 209 -20.17 3.01 -3.40
CA ASP A 209 -21.42 3.12 -2.63
C ASP A 209 -21.43 2.24 -1.37
N GLY A 210 -20.40 1.41 -1.14
CA GLY A 210 -20.33 0.42 -0.05
C GLY A 210 -21.34 -0.73 -0.17
N GLY A 211 -22.05 -0.85 -1.29
CA GLY A 211 -23.06 -1.89 -1.52
C GLY A 211 -22.45 -3.29 -1.62
N ARG A 212 -21.20 -3.38 -2.06
CA ARG A 212 -20.45 -4.64 -2.19
C ARG A 212 -18.98 -4.46 -1.86
N PHE A 213 -18.37 -5.51 -1.33
CA PHE A 213 -16.93 -5.58 -1.17
C PHE A 213 -16.40 -6.98 -1.42
N VAL A 214 -15.14 -7.03 -1.85
CA VAL A 214 -14.36 -8.24 -2.05
C VAL A 214 -13.24 -8.26 -1.05
N PHE A 215 -13.02 -9.42 -0.44
CA PHE A 215 -11.88 -9.68 0.43
C PHE A 215 -11.31 -11.06 0.10
N SER A 216 -10.05 -11.26 0.48
CA SER A 216 -9.39 -12.55 0.33
C SER A 216 -8.81 -13.01 1.66
N VAL A 217 -8.79 -14.33 1.84
CA VAL A 217 -8.28 -14.97 3.05
C VAL A 217 -7.37 -16.13 2.70
N SER A 218 -6.46 -16.48 3.60
CA SER A 218 -5.77 -17.76 3.52
C SER A 218 -6.77 -18.89 3.78
N ASP A 219 -6.73 -19.88 2.91
CA ASP A 219 -7.65 -21.00 2.92
C ASP A 219 -6.85 -22.25 2.54
N PRO A 220 -6.46 -23.09 3.51
CA PRO A 220 -5.72 -24.32 3.24
C PRO A 220 -6.45 -25.31 2.32
N SER A 221 -7.77 -25.15 2.14
CA SER A 221 -8.57 -25.99 1.24
C SER A 221 -8.65 -25.45 -0.18
N ALA A 222 -8.19 -24.21 -0.42
CA ALA A 222 -8.18 -23.58 -1.73
C ALA A 222 -6.97 -24.01 -2.56
N ASN A 223 -7.16 -24.09 -3.88
CA ASN A 223 -6.05 -24.25 -4.81
C ASN A 223 -5.16 -22.98 -4.76
N ASP A 224 -3.89 -23.15 -4.41
CA ASP A 224 -2.91 -22.09 -4.05
C ASP A 224 -3.15 -21.36 -2.71
N GLY A 225 -3.94 -21.95 -1.81
CA GLY A 225 -3.99 -21.53 -0.41
C GLY A 225 -4.69 -20.19 -0.14
N ARG A 226 -5.39 -19.61 -1.13
CA ARG A 226 -6.12 -18.34 -1.01
C ARG A 226 -7.46 -18.39 -1.73
N SER A 227 -8.49 -17.97 -1.02
CA SER A 227 -9.87 -17.84 -1.52
C SER A 227 -10.32 -16.38 -1.57
N TYR A 228 -11.11 -16.02 -2.58
CA TYR A 228 -11.75 -14.70 -2.70
C TYR A 228 -13.25 -14.80 -2.45
N TYR A 229 -13.79 -13.80 -1.76
CA TYR A 229 -15.20 -13.75 -1.39
C TYR A 229 -15.83 -12.43 -1.82
N LEU A 230 -17.09 -12.49 -2.25
CA LEU A 230 -17.93 -11.33 -2.53
C LEU A 230 -18.98 -11.21 -1.43
N ALA A 231 -18.99 -10.06 -0.76
CA ALA A 231 -20.01 -9.66 0.19
C ALA A 231 -20.97 -8.65 -0.45
N ASP A 232 -22.27 -8.84 -0.20
CA ASP A 232 -23.34 -7.92 -0.58
C ASP A 232 -23.99 -7.34 0.68
N THR A 233 -23.82 -6.05 0.90
CA THR A 233 -24.28 -5.37 2.12
C THR A 233 -25.78 -5.08 2.08
N SER A 234 -26.43 -5.13 0.92
CA SER A 234 -27.89 -4.97 0.86
C SER A 234 -28.60 -6.17 1.48
N THR A 235 -28.07 -7.37 1.25
CA THR A 235 -28.64 -8.64 1.72
C THR A 235 -28.00 -9.15 3.01
N GLY A 236 -26.75 -8.76 3.30
CA GLY A 236 -25.97 -9.31 4.41
C GLY A 236 -25.33 -10.66 4.06
N THR A 237 -25.20 -10.99 2.78
CA THR A 237 -24.73 -12.31 2.33
C THR A 237 -23.30 -12.26 1.84
N VAL A 238 -22.56 -13.36 2.06
CA VAL A 238 -21.23 -13.59 1.51
C VAL A 238 -21.21 -14.89 0.72
N ARG A 239 -20.44 -14.91 -0.36
CA ARG A 239 -20.20 -16.11 -1.13
C ARG A 239 -18.75 -16.19 -1.60
N LYS A 240 -18.23 -17.40 -1.68
CA LYS A 240 -16.94 -17.66 -2.33
C LYS A 240 -17.07 -17.36 -3.83
N MET A 241 -16.10 -16.63 -4.38
CA MET A 241 -16.04 -16.32 -5.80
C MET A 241 -15.20 -17.34 -6.56
N PHE A 242 -13.93 -17.46 -6.17
CA PHE A 242 -12.91 -18.29 -6.83
C PHE A 242 -11.69 -18.46 -5.91
N ASP A 243 -10.85 -19.44 -6.23
CA ASP A 243 -9.51 -19.64 -5.68
C ASP A 243 -8.47 -18.87 -6.48
N LEU A 244 -7.32 -18.56 -5.85
CA LEU A 244 -6.23 -17.86 -6.52
C LEU A 244 -5.75 -18.58 -7.80
N ALA A 245 -5.73 -19.91 -7.80
CA ALA A 245 -5.34 -20.72 -8.96
C ALA A 245 -6.24 -20.53 -10.20
N GLU A 246 -7.48 -20.04 -10.01
CA GLU A 246 -8.42 -19.77 -11.11
C GLU A 246 -8.19 -18.40 -11.76
N VAL A 247 -7.39 -17.54 -11.13
CA VAL A 247 -7.03 -16.24 -11.69
C VAL A 247 -5.89 -16.44 -12.71
N PRO A 248 -5.99 -15.91 -13.94
CA PRO A 248 -5.00 -16.18 -14.99
C PRO A 248 -3.60 -15.61 -14.71
N GLY A 249 -3.43 -14.79 -13.67
CA GLY A 249 -2.15 -14.18 -13.32
C GLY A 249 -2.20 -13.36 -12.04
N LEU A 250 -1.18 -12.52 -11.82
CA LEU A 250 -1.09 -11.69 -10.61
C LEU A 250 -2.19 -10.61 -10.63
N VAL A 251 -3.01 -10.54 -9.58
CA VAL A 251 -4.02 -9.49 -9.49
C VAL A 251 -3.38 -8.16 -9.14
N GLU A 252 -3.67 -7.14 -9.95
CA GLU A 252 -3.19 -5.78 -9.82
C GLU A 252 -4.27 -4.83 -9.27
N GLY A 253 -5.54 -5.21 -9.30
CA GLY A 253 -6.62 -4.42 -8.70
C GLY A 253 -7.98 -5.11 -8.79
N ILE A 254 -8.87 -4.76 -7.87
CA ILE A 254 -10.21 -5.33 -7.71
C ILE A 254 -11.21 -4.20 -7.46
N TRP A 255 -12.26 -4.13 -8.27
CA TRP A 255 -13.33 -3.14 -8.18
C TRP A 255 -14.69 -3.84 -8.26
N PRO A 256 -15.39 -4.02 -7.13
CA PRO A 256 -16.75 -4.56 -7.13
C PRO A 256 -17.79 -3.49 -7.50
N SER A 257 -18.88 -3.93 -8.10
CA SER A 257 -20.09 -3.13 -8.33
C SER A 257 -21.33 -4.01 -8.44
N THR A 258 -22.49 -3.39 -8.66
CA THR A 258 -23.74 -4.10 -8.95
C THR A 258 -23.66 -4.97 -10.20
N ALA A 259 -22.83 -4.59 -11.18
CA ALA A 259 -22.63 -5.30 -12.44
C ALA A 259 -21.68 -6.50 -12.34
N GLY A 260 -20.92 -6.63 -11.25
CA GLY A 260 -19.94 -7.70 -11.04
C GLY A 260 -18.65 -7.20 -10.42
N VAL A 261 -17.61 -8.03 -10.44
CA VAL A 261 -16.28 -7.63 -9.94
C VAL A 261 -15.32 -7.53 -11.11
N LEU A 262 -14.86 -6.31 -11.36
CA LEU A 262 -13.78 -6.05 -12.29
C LEU A 262 -12.45 -6.30 -11.60
N MET A 263 -11.60 -7.10 -12.22
CA MET A 263 -10.21 -7.27 -11.83
C MET A 263 -9.30 -6.93 -13.00
N VAL A 264 -8.11 -6.43 -12.68
CA VAL A 264 -7.01 -6.37 -13.64
C VAL A 264 -5.93 -7.33 -13.18
N CYS A 265 -5.51 -8.21 -14.08
CA CYS A 265 -4.54 -9.25 -13.82
C CYS A 265 -3.33 -9.08 -14.75
N LYS A 266 -2.16 -9.50 -14.28
CA LYS A 266 -0.93 -9.52 -15.03
C LYS A 266 -0.61 -10.95 -15.47
N VAL A 267 -0.73 -11.19 -16.77
CA VAL A 267 -0.56 -12.49 -17.43
C VAL A 267 0.56 -12.36 -18.46
N ASP A 268 1.60 -13.20 -18.35
CA ASP A 268 2.79 -13.15 -19.22
C ASP A 268 3.38 -11.75 -19.39
N GLY A 269 3.39 -10.99 -18.29
CA GLY A 269 3.87 -9.63 -18.23
C GLY A 269 2.94 -8.58 -18.85
N LYS A 270 1.75 -8.91 -19.33
CA LYS A 270 0.75 -7.94 -19.84
C LYS A 270 -0.44 -7.84 -18.90
N LEU A 271 -1.06 -6.66 -18.86
CA LEU A 271 -2.31 -6.50 -18.15
C LEU A 271 -3.49 -6.93 -19.02
N VAL A 272 -4.42 -7.65 -18.40
CA VAL A 272 -5.70 -8.08 -18.95
C VAL A 272 -6.80 -7.76 -17.95
N ASP A 273 -8.01 -7.47 -18.43
CA ASP A 273 -9.19 -7.32 -17.59
C ASP A 273 -9.95 -8.66 -17.47
N VAL A 274 -10.31 -8.98 -16.23
CA VAL A 274 -11.05 -10.19 -15.87
C VAL A 274 -12.31 -9.76 -15.14
N LEU A 275 -13.46 -10.24 -15.59
CA LEU A 275 -14.75 -9.97 -14.97
C LEU A 275 -15.23 -11.22 -14.23
N TYR A 276 -15.53 -11.07 -12.94
CA TYR A 276 -16.36 -12.03 -12.23
C TYR A 276 -17.83 -11.66 -12.39
N GLU A 277 -18.60 -12.55 -13.00
CA GLU A 277 -20.03 -12.34 -13.24
C GLU A 277 -20.86 -13.02 -12.15
N PRO A 278 -21.63 -12.26 -11.33
CA PRO A 278 -22.24 -12.88 -10.17
C PRO A 278 -23.36 -13.88 -10.48
N SER A 279 -24.07 -13.71 -11.60
CA SER A 279 -25.18 -14.58 -12.00
C SER A 279 -24.71 -15.98 -12.39
N THR A 280 -23.53 -16.09 -13.01
CA THR A 280 -22.97 -17.36 -13.48
C THR A 280 -21.90 -17.92 -12.55
N GLY A 281 -21.33 -17.09 -11.67
CA GLY A 281 -20.23 -17.46 -10.79
C GLY A 281 -18.91 -17.69 -11.53
N LYS A 282 -18.81 -17.23 -12.79
CA LYS A 282 -17.64 -17.47 -13.64
C LYS A 282 -16.70 -16.27 -13.69
N LEU A 283 -15.42 -16.57 -13.80
CA LEU A 283 -14.39 -15.64 -14.27
C LEU A 283 -14.35 -15.63 -15.79
N ILE A 284 -14.38 -14.43 -16.35
CA ILE A 284 -14.40 -14.19 -17.79
C ILE A 284 -13.24 -13.26 -18.12
N GLU A 285 -12.23 -13.78 -18.81
CA GLU A 285 -11.22 -12.95 -19.46
C GLU A 285 -11.88 -12.25 -20.66
N ARG A 286 -11.78 -10.92 -20.70
CA ARG A 286 -12.44 -10.12 -21.74
C ARG A 286 -11.46 -9.84 -22.87
N LYS A 287 -11.91 -10.09 -24.11
CA LYS A 287 -11.21 -9.64 -25.32
C LYS A 287 -11.86 -8.35 -25.81
N GLY A 288 -11.27 -7.20 -25.48
CA GLY A 288 -11.70 -5.89 -26.00
C GLY A 288 -12.11 -4.83 -24.97
N GLY A 289 -11.81 -5.04 -23.68
CA GLY A 289 -12.02 -4.06 -22.61
C GLY A 289 -13.46 -3.89 -22.15
N ILE A 290 -13.70 -2.80 -21.43
CA ILE A 290 -14.94 -2.52 -20.72
C ILE A 290 -15.55 -1.23 -21.27
N SER A 291 -16.42 -1.39 -22.27
CA SER A 291 -17.08 -0.28 -22.95
C SER A 291 -17.93 0.60 -22.02
N ASP A 292 -18.35 0.07 -20.87
CA ASP A 292 -19.12 0.78 -19.84
C ASP A 292 -18.38 0.80 -18.50
N LEU A 293 -17.17 1.36 -18.50
CA LEU A 293 -16.35 1.51 -17.29
C LEU A 293 -17.06 2.34 -16.20
N ALA A 294 -18.09 3.12 -16.56
CA ALA A 294 -18.91 3.87 -15.61
C ALA A 294 -19.63 2.97 -14.58
N ARG A 295 -19.78 1.66 -14.85
CA ARG A 295 -20.27 0.67 -13.88
C ARG A 295 -19.28 0.38 -12.75
N TRP A 296 -18.03 0.83 -12.85
CA TRP A 296 -16.99 0.72 -11.82
C TRP A 296 -16.33 2.09 -11.59
N PRO A 297 -17.04 3.04 -10.97
CA PRO A 297 -16.57 4.42 -10.84
C PRO A 297 -15.25 4.57 -10.06
N GLY A 298 -14.89 3.59 -9.22
CA GLY A 298 -13.61 3.56 -8.51
C GLY A 298 -12.45 2.97 -9.32
N ALA A 299 -12.68 2.41 -10.50
CA ALA A 299 -11.63 1.85 -11.35
C ALA A 299 -10.86 2.98 -12.07
N PRO A 300 -9.51 2.91 -12.14
CA PRO A 300 -8.73 3.88 -12.90
C PRO A 300 -9.03 3.75 -14.38
N LYS A 301 -9.01 4.86 -15.14
CA LYS A 301 -9.18 4.80 -16.60
C LYS A 301 -8.07 4.01 -17.29
N SER A 302 -6.88 4.06 -16.73
CA SER A 302 -5.71 3.37 -17.27
C SER A 302 -4.70 3.04 -16.20
N ILE A 303 -3.91 2.00 -16.45
CA ILE A 303 -2.85 1.54 -15.55
C ILE A 303 -1.52 1.54 -16.30
N GLY A 304 -0.57 2.32 -15.83
CA GLY A 304 0.81 2.27 -16.31
C GLY A 304 1.59 1.15 -15.62
N TYR A 305 2.34 0.39 -16.42
CA TYR A 305 3.17 -0.70 -15.92
C TYR A 305 4.38 -0.92 -16.82
N THR A 306 5.37 -1.65 -16.30
CA THR A 306 6.56 -2.05 -17.05
C THR A 306 6.68 -3.57 -17.15
N THR A 307 7.37 -4.01 -18.20
CA THR A 307 7.79 -5.38 -18.43
C THR A 307 9.27 -5.41 -18.75
N VAL A 308 9.83 -6.61 -18.89
CA VAL A 308 11.20 -6.77 -19.40
C VAL A 308 11.41 -6.09 -20.76
N ASN A 309 10.36 -5.84 -21.54
CA ASN A 309 10.46 -5.29 -22.90
C ASN A 309 10.20 -3.77 -23.00
N GLY A 310 9.74 -3.11 -21.93
CA GLY A 310 9.43 -1.69 -21.96
C GLY A 310 8.31 -1.26 -21.03
N GLY A 311 7.85 -0.02 -21.21
CA GLY A 311 6.74 0.57 -20.47
C GLY A 311 5.47 0.62 -21.31
N PHE A 312 4.34 0.39 -20.66
CA PHE A 312 3.03 0.27 -21.28
C PHE A 312 1.98 0.99 -20.43
N ILE A 313 0.90 1.40 -21.08
CA ILE A 313 -0.35 1.80 -20.43
C ILE A 313 -1.43 0.84 -20.88
N PHE A 314 -2.08 0.19 -19.92
CA PHE A 314 -3.29 -0.57 -20.13
C PHE A 314 -4.50 0.37 -20.02
N ASP A 315 -5.24 0.53 -21.09
CA ASP A 315 -6.49 1.30 -21.12
C ASP A 315 -7.66 0.37 -20.79
N LEU A 316 -8.35 0.61 -19.66
CA LEU A 316 -9.40 -0.29 -19.19
C LEU A 316 -10.66 -0.25 -20.06
N ALA A 317 -10.94 0.89 -20.70
CA ALA A 317 -12.12 1.04 -21.55
C ALA A 317 -11.99 0.21 -22.84
N THR A 318 -10.78 0.12 -23.39
CA THR A 318 -10.49 -0.56 -24.66
C THR A 318 -9.84 -1.94 -24.48
N GLY A 319 -9.33 -2.26 -23.29
CA GLY A 319 -8.58 -3.48 -23.00
C GLY A 319 -7.24 -3.55 -23.74
N LYS A 320 -6.74 -2.41 -24.25
CA LYS A 320 -5.53 -2.35 -25.08
C LYS A 320 -4.33 -1.89 -24.27
N ASN A 321 -3.21 -2.56 -24.52
CA ASN A 321 -1.89 -2.16 -24.02
C ASN A 321 -1.21 -1.24 -25.04
N LYS A 322 -1.10 0.05 -24.73
CA LYS A 322 -0.36 1.04 -25.52
C LYS A 322 1.09 1.07 -25.06
N THR A 323 2.02 0.88 -26.00
CA THR A 323 3.45 1.04 -25.72
C THR A 323 3.78 2.52 -25.46
N LEU A 324 4.46 2.80 -24.35
CA LEU A 324 5.07 4.10 -24.08
C LEU A 324 6.50 4.16 -24.59
N PHE A 325 7.29 3.13 -24.27
CA PHE A 325 8.66 2.99 -24.74
C PHE A 325 9.01 1.51 -24.89
N ARG A 326 10.04 1.22 -25.70
CA ARG A 326 10.61 -0.12 -25.85
C ARG A 326 12.05 -0.11 -25.37
N LEU A 327 12.41 -1.10 -24.56
CA LEU A 327 13.81 -1.33 -24.22
C LEU A 327 14.45 -2.11 -25.39
N LYS A 328 15.51 -1.55 -25.98
CA LYS A 328 16.31 -2.22 -27.04
C LYS A 328 16.99 -3.46 -26.48
N LYS A 329 17.10 -4.54 -27.25
CA LYS A 329 17.74 -5.82 -26.85
C LYS A 329 19.03 -5.51 -26.08
N ALA A 330 19.17 -6.05 -24.86
CA ALA A 330 20.26 -5.67 -23.96
C ALA A 330 21.61 -5.89 -24.66
N GLY A 331 22.32 -4.80 -24.92
CA GLY A 331 23.66 -4.81 -25.49
C GLY A 331 24.74 -4.64 -24.43
N SER A 332 24.40 -4.07 -23.27
CA SER A 332 25.31 -3.84 -22.16
C SER A 332 24.78 -4.35 -20.82
N TYR A 333 25.69 -4.63 -19.88
CA TYR A 333 25.36 -5.03 -18.50
C TYR A 333 24.50 -3.98 -17.77
N ALA A 334 24.76 -2.68 -18.01
CA ALA A 334 23.98 -1.59 -17.42
C ALA A 334 22.52 -1.57 -17.90
N GLU A 335 22.27 -1.89 -19.17
CA GLU A 335 20.91 -2.02 -19.70
C GLU A 335 20.18 -3.23 -19.11
N GLN A 336 20.90 -4.33 -18.85
CA GLN A 336 20.32 -5.51 -18.19
C GLN A 336 19.93 -5.17 -16.73
N GLN A 337 20.81 -4.51 -15.98
CA GLN A 337 20.49 -4.06 -14.62
C GLN A 337 19.28 -3.13 -14.59
N LEU A 338 19.16 -2.20 -15.54
CA LEU A 338 18.00 -1.33 -15.64
C LEU A 338 16.73 -2.14 -15.92
N ARG A 339 16.78 -3.08 -16.88
CA ARG A 339 15.65 -3.97 -17.21
C ARG A 339 15.16 -4.74 -16.01
N ASP A 340 16.07 -5.32 -15.25
CA ASP A 340 15.72 -6.10 -14.07
C ASP A 340 15.10 -5.20 -12.99
N ALA A 341 15.70 -4.02 -12.76
CA ALA A 341 15.23 -3.06 -11.77
C ALA A 341 13.85 -2.47 -12.06
N ILE A 342 13.54 -2.21 -13.33
CA ILE A 342 12.23 -1.66 -13.73
C ILE A 342 11.28 -2.76 -14.20
N SER A 343 11.63 -4.04 -14.12
CA SER A 343 10.72 -5.09 -14.52
C SER A 343 9.54 -5.15 -13.55
N MET A 344 8.34 -5.38 -14.09
CA MET A 344 7.14 -5.63 -13.31
C MET A 344 6.68 -4.50 -12.35
N CYS A 345 7.06 -3.25 -12.62
CA CYS A 345 6.73 -2.10 -11.77
C CYS A 345 5.40 -1.44 -12.17
N ARG A 346 4.87 -0.60 -11.27
CA ARG A 346 3.90 0.44 -11.65
C ARG A 346 4.63 1.59 -12.33
N LEU A 347 3.96 2.22 -13.28
CA LEU A 347 4.50 3.32 -14.08
C LEU A 347 3.55 4.51 -14.04
N TYR A 348 4.08 5.69 -13.75
CA TYR A 348 3.34 6.94 -13.66
C TYR A 348 3.93 7.95 -14.63
N LYS A 349 3.08 8.79 -15.24
CA LYS A 349 3.51 9.83 -16.18
C LYS A 349 3.55 11.17 -15.47
N LEU A 350 4.69 11.86 -15.56
CA LEU A 350 4.87 13.19 -14.99
C LEU A 350 4.41 14.28 -15.94
N LYS A 351 4.15 15.47 -15.38
CA LYS A 351 3.80 16.66 -16.18
C LYS A 351 4.91 17.08 -17.14
N SER A 352 6.18 16.81 -16.77
CA SER A 352 7.36 17.04 -17.61
C SER A 352 7.41 16.16 -18.87
N GLY A 353 6.59 15.11 -18.93
CA GLY A 353 6.65 14.09 -19.98
C GLY A 353 7.53 12.89 -19.62
N ASN A 354 8.38 13.00 -18.59
CA ASN A 354 9.12 11.88 -18.02
C ASN A 354 8.18 10.88 -17.33
N LEU A 355 8.74 9.73 -16.96
CA LEU A 355 8.02 8.62 -16.35
C LEU A 355 8.63 8.27 -15.00
N VAL A 356 7.83 7.80 -14.06
CA VAL A 356 8.31 7.28 -12.77
C VAL A 356 7.90 5.83 -12.60
N THR A 357 8.85 4.98 -12.29
CA THR A 357 8.58 3.60 -11.89
C THR A 357 8.60 3.49 -10.38
N VAL A 358 7.62 2.78 -9.82
CA VAL A 358 7.60 2.39 -8.40
C VAL A 358 7.54 0.86 -8.36
N SER A 359 8.54 0.25 -7.71
CA SER A 359 8.64 -1.19 -7.55
C SER A 359 8.75 -1.55 -6.06
N GLU A 360 8.16 -2.69 -5.71
CA GLU A 360 8.36 -3.33 -4.43
C GLU A 360 8.85 -4.75 -4.68
N THR A 361 10.01 -5.09 -4.15
CA THR A 361 10.55 -6.45 -4.26
C THR A 361 11.20 -6.84 -2.96
N SER A 362 10.73 -7.93 -2.37
CA SER A 362 11.23 -8.44 -1.08
C SER A 362 11.20 -7.40 0.05
N GLY A 363 10.21 -6.50 0.05
CA GLY A 363 10.06 -5.43 1.04
C GLY A 363 10.96 -4.20 0.83
N ALA A 364 11.76 -4.16 -0.25
CA ALA A 364 12.51 -2.98 -0.64
C ALA A 364 11.75 -2.20 -1.73
N ILE A 365 11.74 -0.88 -1.60
CA ILE A 365 11.12 0.03 -2.58
C ILE A 365 12.19 0.64 -3.48
N ASP A 366 11.96 0.56 -4.79
CA ASP A 366 12.76 1.22 -5.81
C ASP A 366 11.90 2.23 -6.57
N ILE A 367 12.34 3.48 -6.59
CA ILE A 367 11.69 4.56 -7.34
C ILE A 367 12.71 5.18 -8.28
N ARG A 368 12.37 5.23 -9.57
CA ARG A 368 13.25 5.75 -10.60
C ARG A 368 12.48 6.68 -11.52
N GLU A 369 13.15 7.72 -11.98
CA GLU A 369 12.66 8.54 -13.08
C GLU A 369 13.33 8.10 -14.37
N LEU A 370 12.51 7.88 -15.39
CA LEU A 370 12.90 7.54 -16.74
C LEU A 370 12.57 8.70 -17.68
N LYS A 371 13.40 8.89 -18.70
CA LYS A 371 13.05 9.72 -19.85
C LYS A 371 11.90 9.07 -20.63
N PRO A 372 11.24 9.80 -21.56
CA PRO A 372 10.14 9.25 -22.34
C PRO A 372 10.54 8.04 -23.21
N ASP A 373 11.82 7.90 -23.54
CA ASP A 373 12.39 6.76 -24.28
C ASP A 373 12.68 5.52 -23.40
N GLY A 374 12.43 5.62 -22.09
CA GLY A 374 12.68 4.54 -21.12
C GLY A 374 14.09 4.48 -20.57
N SER A 375 15.00 5.35 -21.01
CA SER A 375 16.34 5.44 -20.42
C SER A 375 16.28 6.04 -19.03
N LEU A 376 17.16 5.58 -18.14
CA LEU A 376 17.25 6.10 -16.78
C LEU A 376 17.60 7.59 -16.81
N PHE A 377 16.78 8.42 -16.18
CA PHE A 377 17.09 9.83 -15.95
C PHE A 377 17.78 10.01 -14.60
N ARG A 378 17.20 9.46 -13.52
CA ARG A 378 17.82 9.41 -12.18
C ARG A 378 17.19 8.34 -11.30
N ASN A 379 17.94 7.92 -10.28
CA ASN A 379 17.40 7.15 -9.17
C ASN A 379 16.77 8.13 -8.16
N VAL A 380 15.48 7.97 -7.87
CA VAL A 380 14.75 8.82 -6.91
C VAL A 380 14.86 8.21 -5.51
N LEU A 381 14.66 6.89 -5.42
CA LEU A 381 14.86 6.07 -4.24
C LEU A 381 15.46 4.73 -4.69
N PRO A 382 16.80 4.57 -4.71
CA PRO A 382 17.42 3.34 -5.18
C PRO A 382 17.21 2.19 -4.18
N ARG A 383 17.05 0.98 -4.73
CA ARG A 383 17.10 -0.27 -3.95
C ARG A 383 18.47 -0.43 -3.27
N GLN A 384 18.48 -0.68 -1.96
CA GLN A 384 19.67 -1.09 -1.21
C GLN A 384 19.72 -2.61 -1.04
#